data_AF-E0RRK3-F1
#
_entry.id   AF-E0RRK3-F1
#
_cell.length_a   1.000
_cell.length_b   1.000
_cell.length_c   1.000
_cell.angle_alpha   90.00
_cell.angle_beta   90.00
_cell.angle_gamma   90.00
#
_symmetry.space_group_name_H-M   'P 1'
#
loop_
_entity.id
_entity.type
_entity.pdbx_description
1 polymer ?
#
loop_
_entity_poly.entity_id
_entity_poly.type
_entity_poly.pdbx_seq_one_letter_code
_entity_poly.pdbx_strand_id
1 'polypeptide(L)'
;MLQFYALSVLTNFMSGIILAQETFSERTGITALFNPEVLRSKTFLLVWGILTAVTGVFKILSVTEGDVIIVGDLLPAIAGLASGIALLLMFYRERRTPSEGAEVGSDAVDRIDALLSQNKTLVGVLSVVAALLHFLFPRVLFL
;
A
#
# COMPACT_ATOMS: atom_id res chain seq x y z
N MET A 1 -2.95 3.79 -18.77
CA MET A 1 -3.68 2.60 -19.30
C MET A 1 -4.74 2.13 -18.30
N LEU A 2 -5.93 1.72 -18.75
CA LEU A 2 -7.05 1.40 -17.85
C LEU A 2 -6.75 0.25 -16.87
N GLN A 3 -5.93 -0.72 -17.27
CA GLN A 3 -5.56 -1.87 -16.43
C GLN A 3 -4.75 -1.46 -15.20
N PHE A 4 -3.68 -0.68 -15.40
CA PHE A 4 -2.85 -0.18 -14.30
C PHE A 4 -3.59 0.84 -13.42
N TYR A 5 -4.52 1.60 -14.00
CA TYR A 5 -5.41 2.45 -13.25
C TYR A 5 -6.26 1.64 -12.27
N ALA A 6 -6.98 0.62 -12.74
CA ALA A 6 -7.83 -0.22 -11.89
C ALA A 6 -7.01 -0.98 -10.84
N LEU A 7 -5.86 -1.52 -11.26
CA LEU A 7 -4.96 -2.23 -10.35
C LEU A 7 -4.43 -1.29 -9.25
N SER A 8 -4.11 -0.04 -9.58
CA SER A 8 -3.64 0.95 -8.61
C SER A 8 -4.70 1.28 -7.57
N VAL A 9 -5.96 1.47 -7.98
CA VAL A 9 -7.08 1.68 -7.05
C VAL A 9 -7.24 0.47 -6.12
N LEU A 10 -7.34 -0.74 -6.67
CA LEU A 10 -7.59 -1.96 -5.90
C LEU A 10 -6.45 -2.26 -4.92
N THR A 11 -5.22 -2.20 -5.39
CA THR A 11 -4.05 -2.51 -4.56
C THR A 11 -3.84 -1.48 -3.46
N ASN A 12 -3.95 -0.18 -3.75
CA ASN A 12 -3.86 0.87 -2.72
C ASN A 12 -4.99 0.75 -1.69
N PHE A 13 -6.22 0.50 -2.12
CA PHE A 13 -7.36 0.38 -1.21
C PHE A 13 -7.17 -0.80 -0.25
N MET A 14 -6.86 -1.98 -0.79
CA MET A 14 -6.65 -3.18 0.02
C MET A 14 -5.42 -3.08 0.92
N SER A 15 -4.29 -2.60 0.40
CA SER A 15 -3.08 -2.37 1.21
C SER A 15 -3.33 -1.36 2.31
N GLY A 16 -4.12 -0.33 2.04
CA GLY A 16 -4.57 0.64 3.02
C GLY A 16 -5.38 0.03 4.16
N ILE A 17 -6.33 -0.85 3.82
CA ILE A 17 -7.12 -1.61 4.81
C ILE A 17 -6.21 -2.51 5.66
N ILE A 18 -5.25 -3.22 5.05
CA ILE A 18 -4.34 -4.11 5.78
C ILE A 18 -3.47 -3.31 6.77
N LEU A 19 -2.90 -2.19 6.33
CA LEU A 19 -1.99 -1.38 7.15
C LEU A 19 -2.71 -0.64 8.29
N ALA A 20 -3.95 -0.20 8.06
CA ALA A 20 -4.78 0.49 9.04
C ALA A 20 -5.92 -0.40 9.61
N GLN A 21 -5.69 -1.72 9.65
CA GLN A 21 -6.71 -2.72 10.01
C GLN A 21 -7.36 -2.43 11.37
N GLU A 22 -6.57 -2.08 12.38
CA GLU A 22 -7.05 -1.75 13.73
C GLU A 22 -8.05 -0.58 13.70
N THR A 23 -7.65 0.53 13.07
CA THR A 23 -8.47 1.74 12.96
C THR A 23 -9.75 1.51 12.17
N PHE A 24 -9.67 0.80 11.04
CA PHE A 24 -10.86 0.52 10.23
C PHE A 24 -11.81 -0.48 10.89
N SER A 25 -11.28 -1.46 11.63
CA SER A 25 -12.07 -2.41 12.41
C SER A 25 -12.87 -1.71 13.50
N GLU A 26 -12.26 -0.77 14.22
CA GLU A 26 -12.93 -0.02 15.29
C GLU A 26 -13.97 0.97 14.77
N ARG A 27 -13.69 1.66 13.65
CA ARG A 27 -14.52 2.78 13.19
C ARG A 27 -15.62 2.42 12.20
N THR A 28 -15.39 1.41 11.35
CA THR A 28 -16.25 1.14 10.18
C THR A 28 -16.70 -0.31 10.08
N GLY A 29 -15.99 -1.24 10.72
CA GLY A 29 -16.25 -2.67 10.59
C GLY A 29 -15.94 -3.25 9.20
N ILE A 30 -15.37 -2.46 8.26
CA ILE A 30 -15.10 -2.92 6.88
C ILE A 30 -14.15 -4.13 6.84
N THR A 31 -13.30 -4.28 7.84
CA THR A 31 -12.39 -5.42 7.99
C THR A 31 -13.13 -6.74 8.22
N ALA A 32 -14.37 -6.71 8.72
CA ALA A 32 -15.21 -7.90 8.92
C ALA A 32 -15.66 -8.53 7.59
N LEU A 33 -15.57 -7.80 6.48
CA LEU A 33 -15.81 -8.34 5.13
C LEU A 33 -14.70 -9.27 4.65
N PHE A 34 -13.56 -9.30 5.35
CA PHE A 34 -12.38 -10.05 4.98
C PHE A 34 -12.05 -11.10 6.04
N ASN A 35 -11.44 -12.20 5.62
CA ASN A 35 -10.93 -13.18 6.57
C ASN A 35 -9.65 -12.64 7.23
N PRO A 36 -9.64 -12.41 8.56
CA PRO A 36 -8.49 -11.84 9.26
C PRO A 36 -7.24 -12.72 9.18
N GLU A 37 -7.39 -14.04 9.06
CA GLU A 37 -6.28 -14.98 8.92
C GLU A 37 -5.59 -14.81 7.56
N VAL A 38 -6.38 -14.58 6.50
CA VAL A 38 -5.85 -14.34 5.15
C VAL A 38 -5.08 -13.03 5.10
N LEU A 39 -5.66 -11.95 5.65
CA LEU A 39 -5.02 -10.62 5.67
C LEU A 39 -3.70 -10.59 6.44
N ARG A 40 -3.53 -11.50 7.41
CA ARG A 40 -2.31 -11.66 8.21
C ARG A 40 -1.40 -12.80 7.73
N SER A 41 -1.78 -13.51 6.67
CA SER A 41 -0.96 -14.60 6.18
C SER A 41 0.28 -14.06 5.46
N LYS A 42 1.44 -14.64 5.77
CA LYS A 42 2.74 -14.24 5.20
C LYS A 42 2.72 -14.23 3.67
N THR A 43 2.12 -15.27 3.06
CA THR A 43 2.00 -15.38 1.61
C THR A 43 1.16 -14.25 1.03
N PHE A 44 0.05 -13.89 1.68
CA PHE A 44 -0.79 -12.80 1.23
C PHE A 44 -0.07 -11.45 1.33
N LEU A 45 0.58 -11.16 2.47
CA LEU A 45 1.36 -9.92 2.65
C LEU A 45 2.46 -9.79 1.60
N LEU A 46 3.18 -10.88 1.30
CA LEU A 46 4.22 -10.89 0.28
C LEU A 46 3.66 -10.64 -1.12
N VAL A 47 2.69 -11.44 -1.55
CA VAL A 47 2.11 -11.34 -2.90
C VAL A 47 1.45 -9.99 -3.11
N TRP A 48 0.65 -9.54 -2.14
CA TRP A 48 -0.04 -8.27 -2.20
C TRP A 48 0.91 -7.07 -2.12
N GLY A 49 1.96 -7.17 -1.29
CA GLY A 49 3.03 -6.18 -1.21
C GLY A 49 3.79 -6.02 -2.53
N ILE A 50 4.18 -7.12 -3.17
CA ILE A 50 4.82 -7.09 -4.50
C ILE A 50 3.87 -6.47 -5.53
N LEU A 51 2.62 -6.93 -5.58
CA LEU A 51 1.63 -6.45 -6.53
C LEU A 51 1.42 -4.93 -6.38
N THR A 52 1.28 -4.45 -5.15
CA THR A 52 1.09 -3.02 -4.86
C THR A 52 2.30 -2.19 -5.23
N ALA A 53 3.52 -2.64 -4.86
CA ALA A 53 4.75 -1.92 -5.18
C ALA A 53 4.99 -1.85 -6.69
N VAL A 54 4.84 -2.97 -7.40
CA VAL A 54 5.00 -3.05 -8.85
C VAL A 54 3.96 -2.17 -9.56
N THR A 55 2.72 -2.19 -9.09
CA THR A 55 1.67 -1.31 -9.62
C THR A 55 2.01 0.17 -9.39
N GLY A 56 2.55 0.52 -8.22
CA GLY A 56 3.06 1.86 -7.93
C GLY A 56 4.14 2.31 -8.91
N VAL A 57 5.15 1.45 -9.17
CA VAL A 57 6.20 1.73 -10.18
C VAL A 57 5.58 1.95 -11.57
N PHE A 58 4.73 1.02 -12.02
CA PHE A 58 4.13 1.13 -13.36
C PHE A 58 3.20 2.32 -13.50
N LYS A 59 2.58 2.79 -12.41
CA LYS A 59 1.75 3.99 -12.44
C LYS A 59 2.56 5.27 -12.69
N ILE A 60 3.81 5.33 -12.21
CA ILE A 60 4.74 6.42 -12.58
C ILE A 60 5.05 6.39 -14.08
N LEU A 61 5.21 5.20 -14.65
CA LEU A 61 5.58 5.03 -16.07
C LEU A 61 4.38 5.15 -17.02
N SER A 62 3.18 4.79 -16.56
CA SER A 62 1.95 4.74 -17.36
C SER A 62 1.07 5.96 -17.10
N VAL A 63 1.50 7.10 -17.64
CA VAL A 63 0.69 8.32 -17.63
C VAL A 63 -0.60 8.07 -18.41
N THR A 64 -1.74 8.41 -17.83
CA THR A 64 -3.03 8.25 -18.52
C THR A 64 -3.37 9.54 -19.25
N GLU A 65 -3.61 9.45 -20.55
CA GLU A 65 -3.89 10.64 -21.38
C GLU A 65 -5.12 11.40 -20.86
N GLY A 66 -4.95 12.70 -20.62
CA GLY A 66 -6.00 13.58 -20.10
C GLY A 66 -6.16 13.59 -18.57
N ASP A 67 -5.25 12.95 -17.82
CA ASP A 67 -5.23 12.97 -16.35
C ASP A 67 -4.26 14.02 -15.81
N VAL A 68 -4.52 14.54 -14.61
CA VAL A 68 -3.63 15.51 -13.94
C VAL A 68 -2.46 14.74 -13.35
N ILE A 69 -1.24 14.94 -13.88
CA ILE A 69 -0.03 14.16 -13.54
C ILE A 69 0.16 13.93 -12.03
N ILE A 70 -0.07 14.96 -11.19
CA ILE A 70 0.18 14.87 -9.75
C ILE A 70 -0.91 14.08 -9.01
N VAL A 71 -2.18 14.43 -9.20
CA VAL A 71 -3.30 13.84 -8.44
C VAL A 71 -3.75 12.51 -9.05
N GLY A 72 -3.69 12.39 -10.37
CA GLY A 72 -4.06 11.22 -11.14
C GLY A 72 -3.01 10.12 -11.11
N ASP A 73 -1.71 10.44 -11.27
CA ASP A 73 -0.69 9.41 -11.42
C ASP A 73 0.30 9.37 -10.25
N LEU A 74 0.83 10.51 -9.80
CA LEU A 74 1.89 10.54 -8.79
C LEU A 74 1.40 10.14 -7.39
N LEU A 75 0.26 10.67 -6.94
CA LEU A 75 -0.27 10.40 -5.60
C LEU A 75 -0.61 8.91 -5.42
N PRO A 76 -1.35 8.24 -6.34
CA PRO A 76 -1.59 6.80 -6.26
C PRO A 76 -0.32 5.96 -6.40
N ALA A 77 0.67 6.43 -7.17
CA ALA A 77 1.96 5.74 -7.31
C ALA A 77 2.78 5.76 -6.01
N ILE A 78 2.91 6.92 -5.37
CA ILE A 78 3.63 7.06 -4.10
C ILE A 78 2.92 6.26 -3.00
N ALA A 79 1.58 6.36 -2.94
CA ALA A 79 0.79 5.57 -2.00
C ALA A 79 1.01 4.06 -2.23
N GLY A 80 1.08 3.61 -3.48
CA GLY A 80 1.30 2.21 -3.84
C GLY A 80 2.70 1.73 -3.47
N LEU A 81 3.71 2.56 -3.72
CA LEU A 81 5.09 2.25 -3.32
C LEU A 81 5.23 2.19 -1.80
N ALA A 82 4.75 3.20 -1.08
CA ALA A 82 4.87 3.27 0.38
C ALA A 82 4.14 2.09 1.04
N SER A 83 2.90 1.81 0.61
CA SER A 83 2.12 0.72 1.18
C SER A 83 2.65 -0.66 0.76
N GLY A 84 3.07 -0.84 -0.48
CA GLY A 84 3.72 -2.07 -0.95
C GLY A 84 4.99 -2.39 -0.17
N ILE A 85 5.87 -1.40 0.02
CA ILE A 85 7.08 -1.55 0.83
C ILE A 85 6.73 -1.87 2.28
N ALA A 86 5.76 -1.17 2.88
CA ALA A 86 5.33 -1.45 4.25
C ALA A 86 4.83 -2.89 4.44
N LEU A 87 4.06 -3.42 3.50
CA LEU A 87 3.60 -4.82 3.54
C LEU A 87 4.76 -5.83 3.40
N LEU A 88 5.73 -5.54 2.54
CA LEU A 88 6.92 -6.39 2.38
C LEU A 88 7.78 -6.41 3.65
N LEU A 89 7.90 -5.27 4.33
CA LEU A 89 8.59 -5.17 5.61
C LEU A 89 7.84 -5.91 6.72
N MET A 90 6.51 -5.84 6.74
CA MET A 90 5.69 -6.66 7.65
C MET A 90 5.92 -8.15 7.43
N PHE A 91 5.89 -8.62 6.18
CA PHE A 91 6.22 -10.01 5.83
C PHE A 91 7.61 -10.41 6.33
N TYR A 92 8.61 -9.55 6.11
CA TYR A 92 9.99 -9.84 6.50
C TYR A 92 10.14 -9.94 8.03
N ARG A 93 9.49 -9.05 8.79
CA ARG A 93 9.45 -9.08 10.25
C ARG A 93 8.79 -10.34 10.79
N GLU A 94 7.67 -10.75 10.21
CA GLU A 94 7.00 -12.00 10.60
C GLU A 94 7.82 -13.25 10.30
N ARG A 95 8.82 -13.14 9.42
CA ARG A 95 9.76 -14.24 9.12
C ARG A 95 10.95 -14.29 10.06
N ARG A 96 11.32 -13.18 10.73
CA ARG A 96 12.44 -13.14 11.68
C ARG A 96 12.07 -13.94 12.94
N THR A 97 12.72 -15.08 13.14
CA THR A 97 12.70 -15.83 14.40
C THR A 97 13.62 -15.15 15.43
N PRO A 98 13.28 -15.07 16.73
CA PRO A 98 14.13 -14.41 17.74
C PRO A 98 15.57 -14.96 17.85
N SER A 99 15.81 -16.17 17.35
CA SER A 99 17.06 -16.92 17.48
C SER A 99 18.07 -16.69 16.35
N GLU A 100 17.67 -16.02 15.26
CA GLU A 100 18.57 -15.72 14.12
C GLU A 100 18.89 -14.22 14.14
N GLY A 101 19.87 -13.87 14.98
CA GLY A 101 20.49 -12.55 15.04
C GLY A 101 21.32 -12.26 13.79
N ALA A 102 20.68 -12.20 12.63
CA ALA A 102 21.31 -11.83 11.38
C ALA A 102 20.86 -10.41 11.00
N GLU A 103 21.71 -9.44 11.35
CA GLU A 103 21.76 -8.08 10.79
C GLU A 103 21.93 -8.16 9.26
N VAL A 104 20.85 -8.48 8.53
CA VAL A 104 20.80 -8.38 7.06
C VAL A 104 19.93 -7.18 6.69
N GLY A 105 20.15 -6.07 7.38
CA GLY A 105 19.60 -4.76 7.04
C GLY A 105 20.77 -3.81 6.87
N SER A 106 20.85 -3.09 5.74
CA SER A 106 21.66 -1.88 5.71
C SER A 106 20.96 -0.81 6.56
N ASP A 107 21.72 0.13 7.14
CA ASP A 107 21.16 1.25 7.93
C ASP A 107 19.97 1.95 7.26
N ALA A 108 19.95 1.99 5.92
CA ALA A 108 18.86 2.56 5.14
C ALA A 108 17.57 1.75 5.25
N VAL A 109 17.64 0.42 5.18
CA VAL A 109 16.46 -0.47 5.29
C VAL A 109 15.86 -0.37 6.68
N ASP A 110 16.68 -0.37 7.73
CA ASP A 110 16.19 -0.26 9.10
C ASP A 110 15.54 1.09 9.39
N ARG A 111 16.04 2.18 8.78
CA ARG A 111 15.38 3.51 8.84
C ARG A 111 14.03 3.52 8.13
N ILE A 112 13.96 2.97 6.91
CA ILE A 112 12.70 2.88 6.16
C ILE A 112 11.69 2.03 6.93
N ASP A 113 12.15 0.94 7.51
CA ASP A 113 11.33 0.05 8.34
C ASP A 113 10.80 0.75 9.59
N ALA A 114 11.65 1.45 10.32
CA ALA A 114 11.24 2.26 11.46
C ALA A 114 10.18 3.31 11.06
N LEU A 115 10.42 4.07 9.98
CA LEU A 115 9.50 5.11 9.51
C LEU A 115 8.14 4.56 9.09
N LEU A 116 8.11 3.53 8.24
CA LEU A 116 6.87 2.99 7.69
C LEU A 116 6.08 2.20 8.73
N SER A 117 6.75 1.49 9.63
CA SER A 117 6.07 0.71 10.66
C SER A 117 5.47 1.56 11.78
N GLN A 118 6.18 2.59 12.24
CA GLN A 118 5.65 3.54 13.23
C GLN A 118 4.45 4.30 12.68
N ASN A 119 4.43 4.55 11.37
CA ASN A 119 3.37 5.28 10.69
C ASN A 119 2.43 4.38 9.88
N LYS A 120 2.39 3.06 10.15
CA LYS A 120 1.63 2.08 9.35
C LYS A 120 0.18 2.50 9.12
N THR A 121 -0.48 2.97 10.18
CA THR A 121 -1.87 3.41 10.13
C THR A 121 -2.04 4.65 9.26
N LEU A 122 -1.14 5.63 9.38
CA LEU A 122 -1.19 6.84 8.56
C LEU A 122 -0.97 6.51 7.08
N VAL A 123 0.04 5.70 6.77
CA VAL A 123 0.29 5.20 5.41
C VAL A 123 -0.95 4.49 4.88
N GLY A 124 -1.56 3.62 5.69
CA GLY A 124 -2.75 2.89 5.31
C GLY A 124 -3.95 3.78 4.99
N VAL A 125 -4.25 4.75 5.85
CA VAL A 125 -5.33 5.72 5.65
C VAL A 125 -5.08 6.55 4.39
N LEU A 126 -3.85 7.06 4.21
CA LEU A 126 -3.50 7.83 3.01
C LEU A 126 -3.63 6.99 1.73
N SER A 127 -3.28 5.70 1.76
CA SER A 127 -3.50 4.80 0.62
C SER A 127 -4.97 4.58 0.30
N VAL A 128 -5.83 4.42 1.31
CA VAL A 128 -7.29 4.35 1.08
C VAL A 128 -7.81 5.65 0.48
N VAL A 129 -7.43 6.80 1.03
CA VAL A 129 -7.84 8.11 0.51
C VAL A 129 -7.36 8.30 -0.93
N ALA A 130 -6.09 7.96 -1.22
CA ALA A 130 -5.53 7.98 -2.56
C ALA A 130 -6.34 7.12 -3.54
N ALA A 131 -6.68 5.89 -3.15
CA ALA A 131 -7.48 4.99 -3.97
C ALA A 131 -8.88 5.53 -4.22
N LEU A 132 -9.56 6.05 -3.19
CA LEU A 132 -10.89 6.62 -3.30
C LEU A 132 -10.91 7.87 -4.19
N LEU A 133 -9.94 8.78 -4.00
CA LEU A 133 -9.81 9.96 -4.85
C LEU A 133 -9.54 9.57 -6.30
N HIS A 134 -8.60 8.65 -6.51
CA HIS A 134 -8.25 8.19 -7.85
C HIS A 134 -9.44 7.54 -8.54
N PHE A 135 -10.23 6.74 -7.81
CA PHE A 135 -11.43 6.05 -8.30
C PHE A 135 -12.61 6.97 -8.59
N LEU A 136 -12.93 7.89 -7.67
CA LEU A 136 -14.09 8.78 -7.78
C LEU A 136 -13.85 9.90 -8.80
N PHE A 137 -12.60 10.33 -8.93
CA PHE A 137 -12.23 11.43 -9.79
C PHE A 137 -11.10 11.04 -10.76
N PRO A 138 -11.33 10.10 -11.69
CA PRO A 138 -10.37 9.75 -12.74
C PRO A 138 -10.01 10.91 -13.68
N ARG A 139 -10.81 11.98 -13.63
CA ARG A 139 -10.66 13.20 -14.42
C ARG A 139 -11.05 14.38 -13.54
N VAL A 140 -10.32 14.63 -12.45
CA VAL A 140 -10.59 15.86 -11.66
C VAL A 140 -10.36 17.06 -12.59
N LEU A 141 -11.47 17.63 -13.03
CA LEU A 141 -11.66 18.79 -13.92
C LEU A 141 -11.22 20.13 -13.29
N PHE A 142 -10.41 20.11 -12.23
CA PHE A 142 -10.13 21.29 -11.41
C PHE A 142 -8.64 21.56 -11.19
N LEU A 143 -7.88 21.52 -12.28
CA LEU A 143 -6.66 22.33 -12.52
C LEU A 143 -6.45 22.50 -14.03
#